data_AF-A0A368TF81-F1
#
_entry.id   AF-A0A368TF81-F1
#
_cell.length_a   1.000
_cell.length_b   1.000
_cell.length_c   1.000
_cell.angle_alpha   90.00
_cell.angle_beta   90.00
_cell.angle_gamma   90.00
#
_symmetry.space_group_name_H-M   'P 1'
#
loop_
_entity.id
_entity.type
_entity.pdbx_description
1 polymer ?
#
loop_
_entity_poly.entity_id
_entity_poly.type
_entity_poly.pdbx_seq_one_letter_code
_entity_poly.pdbx_strand_id
1 'polypeptide(L)'
;MEPPFDINDIADFAYVTKRKLKDKNGDMRGEVFLWRRKGEAEFNYKLKCPYCEVEQESSIILERRPYRVRCSNCDMSIMIEKLSKK
;
A
#
# COMPACT_ATOMS: atom_id res chain seq x y z
N MET A 1 4.06 2.10 -10.87
CA MET A 1 4.89 1.35 -9.92
C MET A 1 4.94 -0.12 -10.31
N GLU A 2 6.14 -0.66 -10.39
CA GLU A 2 6.39 -2.10 -10.52
C GLU A 2 6.37 -2.76 -9.13
N PRO A 3 5.92 -4.02 -9.03
CA PRO A 3 6.01 -4.76 -7.77
C PRO A 3 7.50 -4.88 -7.37
N PRO A 4 7.85 -4.70 -6.08
CA PRO A 4 9.23 -4.84 -5.61
C PRO A 4 9.67 -6.31 -5.44
N PHE A 5 8.97 -7.24 -6.09
CA PHE A 5 9.28 -8.67 -6.06
C PHE A 5 8.95 -9.29 -7.42
N ASP A 6 9.63 -10.39 -7.72
CA ASP A 6 9.38 -11.19 -8.92
C ASP A 6 8.05 -11.94 -8.80
N ILE A 7 7.32 -11.99 -9.92
CA ILE A 7 6.02 -12.70 -10.03
C ILE A 7 6.17 -14.21 -9.73
N ASN A 8 7.39 -14.76 -9.82
CA ASN A 8 7.68 -16.14 -9.45
C ASN A 8 7.54 -16.40 -7.93
N ASP A 9 7.63 -15.37 -7.09
CA ASP A 9 7.47 -15.47 -5.63
C ASP A 9 6.00 -15.33 -5.16
N ILE A 10 5.02 -15.25 -6.07
CA ILE A 10 3.59 -15.14 -5.71
C ILE A 10 3.15 -16.27 -4.76
N ALA A 11 3.77 -17.46 -4.88
CA ALA A 11 3.50 -18.59 -4.01
C ALA A 11 3.83 -18.33 -2.53
N ASP A 12 4.74 -17.43 -2.21
CA ASP A 12 5.16 -17.09 -0.85
C ASP A 12 4.31 -15.97 -0.23
N PHE A 13 3.52 -15.26 -1.03
CA PHE A 13 2.65 -14.21 -0.53
C PHE A 13 1.27 -14.76 -0.12
N ALA A 14 0.87 -14.47 1.12
CA ALA A 14 -0.47 -14.72 1.63
C ALA A 14 -1.47 -13.65 1.14
N TYR A 15 -0.96 -12.46 0.79
CA TYR A 15 -1.76 -11.35 0.32
C TYR A 15 -0.94 -10.47 -0.62
N VAL A 16 -1.53 -10.05 -1.74
CA VAL A 16 -0.96 -9.06 -2.65
C VAL A 16 -2.11 -8.20 -3.21
N THR A 17 -1.95 -6.89 -3.20
CA THR A 17 -2.88 -5.96 -3.87
C THR A 17 -2.15 -4.74 -4.39
N LYS A 18 -2.68 -4.17 -5.48
CA LYS A 18 -2.24 -2.90 -6.07
C LYS A 18 -3.46 -2.01 -6.25
N ARG A 19 -3.38 -0.74 -5.85
CA ARG A 19 -4.48 0.22 -5.93
C ARG A 19 -3.98 1.61 -6.29
N LYS A 20 -4.82 2.34 -7.03
CA LYS A 20 -4.64 3.78 -7.23
C LYS A 20 -5.29 4.55 -6.08
N LEU A 21 -4.67 5.64 -5.68
CA LEU A 21 -5.10 6.51 -4.60
C LEU A 21 -5.47 7.88 -5.18
N LYS A 22 -6.58 8.42 -4.70
CA LYS A 22 -7.04 9.76 -5.04
C LYS A 22 -6.30 10.80 -4.20
N ASP A 23 -5.98 11.93 -4.81
CA ASP A 23 -5.54 13.12 -4.10
C ASP A 23 -6.74 13.90 -3.51
N LYS A 24 -6.47 15.08 -2.93
CA LYS A 24 -7.51 15.98 -2.39
C LYS A 24 -8.50 16.49 -3.44
N ASN A 25 -8.12 16.51 -4.72
CA ASN A 25 -8.94 16.97 -5.84
C ASN A 25 -9.73 15.82 -6.49
N GLY A 26 -9.52 14.58 -6.05
CA GLY A 26 -10.12 13.38 -6.64
C GLY A 26 -9.29 12.79 -7.80
N ASP A 27 -8.13 13.36 -8.13
CA ASP A 27 -7.25 12.87 -9.18
C ASP A 27 -6.52 11.60 -8.73
N MET A 28 -6.45 10.60 -9.60
CA MET A 28 -5.73 9.35 -9.35
C MET A 28 -4.21 9.53 -9.52
N ARG A 29 -3.58 10.25 -8.59
CA ARG A 29 -2.14 10.56 -8.63
C ARG A 29 -1.27 9.59 -7.82
N GLY A 30 -1.84 9.00 -6.77
CA GLY A 30 -1.13 8.07 -5.91
C GLY A 30 -1.33 6.62 -6.32
N GLU A 31 -0.45 5.75 -5.83
CA GLU A 31 -0.52 4.31 -6.04
C GLU A 31 -0.01 3.62 -4.77
N VAL A 32 -0.70 2.60 -4.30
CA VAL A 32 -0.24 1.75 -3.20
C VAL A 32 -0.19 0.31 -3.64
N PHE A 33 0.94 -0.31 -3.38
CA PHE A 33 1.17 -1.72 -3.53
C PHE A 33 1.34 -2.30 -2.13
N LEU A 34 0.54 -3.30 -1.77
CA LEU A 34 0.52 -3.88 -0.42
C LEU A 34 0.63 -5.39 -0.53
N TRP A 35 1.53 -6.00 0.24
CA TRP A 35 1.74 -7.45 0.23
C TRP A 35 2.11 -7.98 1.61
N ARG A 36 1.83 -9.26 1.83
CA ARG A 36 2.17 -9.97 3.07
C ARG A 36 2.63 -11.38 2.74
N ARG A 37 3.77 -11.79 3.27
CA ARG A 37 4.26 -13.17 3.12
C ARG A 37 3.51 -14.14 4.02
N LYS A 38 3.52 -15.42 3.67
CA LYS A 38 3.00 -16.49 4.53
C LYS A 38 3.83 -16.56 5.81
N GLY A 39 3.16 -16.54 6.96
CA GLY A 39 3.83 -16.54 8.28
C GLY A 39 4.19 -15.15 8.82
N GLU A 40 4.14 -14.09 8.02
CA GLU A 40 4.34 -12.71 8.49
C GLU A 40 3.02 -12.11 9.02
N ALA A 41 3.11 -11.40 10.14
CA ALA A 41 2.00 -10.60 10.67
C ALA A 41 1.92 -9.21 9.99
N GLU A 42 3.06 -8.68 9.57
CA GLU A 42 3.21 -7.35 8.98
C GLU A 42 2.86 -7.32 7.49
N PHE A 43 2.23 -6.25 7.05
CA PHE A 43 2.05 -5.96 5.62
C PHE A 43 3.18 -5.05 5.16
N ASN A 44 3.92 -5.50 4.15
CA ASN A 44 4.84 -4.65 3.42
C ASN A 44 4.05 -3.81 2.42
N TYR A 45 4.48 -2.55 2.23
CA TYR A 45 3.85 -1.66 1.29
C TYR A 45 4.83 -0.76 0.59
N LYS A 46 4.51 -0.45 -0.66
CA LYS A 46 5.15 0.57 -1.48
C LYS A 46 4.08 1.58 -1.87
N LEU A 47 4.26 2.82 -1.43
CA LEU A 47 3.28 3.87 -1.56
C LEU A 47 3.89 5.02 -2.35
N LYS A 48 3.27 5.34 -3.48
CA LYS A 48 3.43 6.62 -4.16
C LYS A 48 2.39 7.57 -3.57
N CYS A 49 2.86 8.57 -2.83
CA CYS A 49 2.00 9.51 -2.14
C CYS A 49 1.14 10.29 -3.15
N PRO A 50 -0.20 10.31 -3.02
CA PRO A 50 -1.06 11.08 -3.94
C PRO A 50 -0.89 12.60 -3.79
N TYR A 51 -0.24 13.07 -2.71
CA TYR A 51 -0.09 14.49 -2.41
C TYR A 51 1.25 15.08 -2.85
N CYS A 52 2.35 14.38 -2.59
CA CYS A 52 3.71 14.85 -2.92
C CYS A 52 4.41 14.00 -3.98
N GLU A 53 3.76 12.94 -4.47
CA GLU A 53 4.25 12.02 -5.52
C GLU A 53 5.54 11.27 -5.18
N VAL A 54 6.07 11.44 -3.97
CA VAL A 54 7.20 10.67 -3.45
C VAL A 54 6.81 9.22 -3.21
N GLU A 55 7.67 8.32 -3.66
CA GLU A 55 7.57 6.89 -3.39
C GLU A 55 8.24 6.58 -2.05
N GLN A 56 7.57 5.78 -1.23
CA GLN A 56 8.10 5.25 0.02
C GLN A 56 7.81 3.76 0.11
N GLU A 57 8.66 3.04 0.81
CA GLU A 57 8.50 1.61 1.09
C GLU A 57 8.71 1.36 2.58
N SER A 58 7.81 0.59 3.19
CA SER A 58 7.86 0.27 4.62
C SER A 58 6.94 -0.92 4.95
N SER A 59 7.04 -1.45 6.16
CA SER A 59 6.08 -2.40 6.73
C SER A 59 5.09 -1.70 7.67
N ILE A 60 3.90 -2.29 7.85
CA ILE A 60 2.89 -1.87 8.82
C ILE A 60 2.04 -3.05 9.29
N ILE A 61 1.70 -3.10 10.58
CA ILE A 61 0.71 -4.03 11.11
C ILE A 61 -0.68 -3.40 10.97
N LEU A 62 -1.53 -3.99 10.12
CA LEU A 62 -2.88 -3.51 9.84
C LEU A 62 -3.91 -4.18 10.78
N GLU A 63 -3.93 -3.79 12.05
CA GLU A 63 -4.79 -4.41 13.08
C GLU A 63 -6.28 -4.02 12.96
N ARG A 64 -6.58 -2.74 12.69
CA ARG A 64 -7.96 -2.21 12.65
C ARG A 64 -8.22 -1.33 11.42
N ARG A 65 -9.44 -1.42 10.91
CA ARG A 65 -9.94 -0.66 9.74
C ARG A 65 -10.56 0.68 10.20
N PRO A 66 -10.51 1.74 9.38
CA PRO A 66 -9.91 1.84 8.05
C PRO A 66 -8.38 1.85 8.10
N TYR A 67 -7.75 1.21 7.12
CA TYR A 67 -6.29 1.18 7.03
C TYR A 67 -5.78 2.55 6.59
N ARG A 68 -4.85 3.11 7.36
CA ARG A 68 -4.23 4.41 7.09
C ARG A 68 -2.74 4.24 7.05
N VAL A 69 -2.11 4.85 6.05
CA VAL A 69 -0.67 4.95 5.92
C VAL A 69 -0.31 6.42 5.93
N ARG A 70 0.71 6.79 6.71
CA ARG A 70 1.19 8.16 6.78
C ARG A 70 2.38 8.30 5.82
N CYS A 71 2.37 9.36 5.01
CA CYS A 71 3.51 9.64 4.15
C CYS A 71 4.66 10.21 5.01
N SER A 72 5.85 9.62 4.93
CA SER A 72 7.02 10.09 5.69
C SER A 72 7.57 11.44 5.17
N ASN A 73 7.18 11.85 3.96
CA ASN A 73 7.66 13.08 3.33
C ASN A 73 6.75 14.29 3.59
N CYS A 74 5.43 14.11 3.49
CA CYS A 74 4.47 15.22 3.64
C CYS A 74 3.51 15.07 4.82
N ASP A 75 3.70 14.05 5.66
CA ASP A 75 2.89 13.76 6.85
C ASP A 75 1.39 13.50 6.61
N MET A 76 0.96 13.50 5.35
CA MET A 76 -0.44 13.30 4.99
C MET A 76 -0.89 11.86 5.28
N SER A 77 -2.07 11.74 5.88
CA SER A 77 -2.71 10.45 6.16
C SER A 77 -3.48 9.97 4.93
N ILE A 78 -3.02 8.87 4.36
CA ILE A 78 -3.59 8.25 3.15
C ILE A 78 -4.48 7.09 3.58
N MET A 79 -5.75 7.17 3.23
CA MET A 79 -6.71 6.10 3.50
C MET A 79 -6.62 5.03 2.41
N ILE A 80 -6.38 3.78 2.81
CA ILE A 80 -6.45 2.63 1.92
C ILE A 80 -7.85 2.03 2.05
N GLU A 81 -8.70 2.33 1.06
CA GLU A 81 -10.09 1.83 1.02
C GLU A 81 -10.15 0.30 1.01
N LYS A 82 -11.26 -0.25 1.54
CA LYS A 82 -11.52 -1.68 1.82
C LYS A 82 -10.68 -2.63 0.96
N LEU A 83 -9.85 -3.45 1.62
CA LEU A 83 -9.41 -4.75 1.08
C LEU A 83 -10.68 -5.61 0.95
N SER A 84 -11.37 -5.49 -0.18
CA SER A 84 -12.57 -6.27 -0.48
C SER A 84 -12.17 -7.74 -0.39
N LYS A 85 -12.87 -8.50 0.47
CA LYS A 85 -12.81 -9.96 0.43
C LYS A 85 -13.30 -10.35 -0.97
N LYS A 86 -12.42 -10.96 -1.78
CA LYS A 86 -12.89 -11.80 -2.88
C LYS A 86 -13.55 -13.03 -2.27
#